data_AF-A0A3L7XIE7-F1
#
_entry.id   AF-A0A3L7XIE7-F1
#
_cell.length_a   1.000
_cell.length_b   1.000
_cell.length_c   1.000
_cell.angle_alpha   90.00
_cell.angle_beta   90.00
_cell.angle_gamma   90.00
#
_symmetry.space_group_name_H-M   'P 1'
#
loop_
_entity.id
_entity.type
_entity.pdbx_description
1 polymer ?
#
loop_
_entity_poly.entity_id
_entity_poly.type
_entity_poly.pdbx_seq_one_letter_code
_entity_poly.pdbx_strand_id
1 'polypeptide(L)'
;MHFEPHPTTCKENPMANTTQFINSMQRIDGIIKRKSEGLTHADSMRQLPFPGNCMNWNLGHILVYRMQYLGLLDGVSKPDAAEFAIYGGGSDPLTDSSKAIPLATLLARLDDASAQVVAALESLPAARLAEIHDAERGTTVEDRLTFYLIFHESYHAGQLEILCELALAHK
;
A
#
# COMPACT_ATOMS: atom_id res chain seq x y z
N MET A 1 -20.41 21.28 -46.33
CA MET A 1 -19.72 21.43 -45.04
C MET A 1 -19.50 20.01 -44.50
N HIS A 2 -18.37 19.40 -44.80
CA HIS A 2 -18.00 18.07 -44.31
C HIS A 2 -17.10 18.28 -43.09
N PHE A 3 -17.51 17.77 -41.94
CA PHE A 3 -16.65 17.64 -40.78
C PHE A 3 -15.90 16.32 -40.92
N GLU A 4 -14.59 16.38 -41.14
CA GLU A 4 -13.73 15.23 -40.89
C GLU A 4 -13.43 15.15 -39.38
N PRO A 5 -13.49 13.96 -38.76
CA PRO A 5 -13.06 13.80 -37.39
C PRO A 5 -11.53 13.89 -37.31
N HIS A 6 -11.03 14.78 -36.46
CA HIS A 6 -9.63 14.79 -36.08
C HIS A 6 -9.25 13.46 -35.42
N PRO A 7 -8.11 12.84 -35.78
CA PRO A 7 -7.60 11.69 -35.05
C PRO A 7 -7.03 12.18 -33.72
N THR A 8 -7.75 11.91 -32.62
CA THR A 8 -7.24 12.09 -31.27
C THR A 8 -6.26 10.97 -30.95
N THR A 9 -5.03 11.06 -31.47
CA THR A 9 -3.93 10.27 -30.92
C THR A 9 -3.34 11.02 -29.73
N CYS A 10 -4.07 11.03 -28.60
CA CYS A 10 -3.39 11.16 -27.32
C CYS A 10 -2.63 9.85 -27.13
N LYS A 11 -1.36 9.84 -27.53
CA LYS A 11 -0.42 8.83 -27.03
C LYS A 11 -0.31 9.09 -25.53
N GLU A 12 -1.07 8.34 -24.73
CA GLU A 12 -0.83 8.26 -23.28
C GLU A 12 0.65 7.96 -23.10
N ASN A 13 1.34 8.87 -22.41
CA ASN A 13 2.77 8.73 -22.20
C ASN A 13 2.98 7.72 -21.08
N PRO A 14 3.45 6.49 -21.35
CA PRO A 14 3.44 5.43 -20.34
C PRO A 14 4.36 5.71 -19.14
N MET A 15 5.34 6.63 -19.30
CA MET A 15 6.19 7.11 -18.21
C MET A 15 5.44 7.95 -17.17
N ALA A 16 4.26 8.50 -17.50
CA ALA A 16 3.48 9.32 -16.58
C ALA A 16 2.92 8.48 -15.41
N ASN A 17 2.58 7.21 -15.65
CA ASN A 17 1.79 6.41 -14.72
C ASN A 17 2.67 5.74 -13.65
N THR A 18 3.85 5.22 -14.00
CA THR A 18 4.81 4.71 -12.99
C THR A 18 5.33 5.82 -12.08
N THR A 19 5.58 7.01 -12.63
CA THR A 19 5.95 8.21 -11.86
C THR A 19 4.86 8.57 -10.84
N GLN A 20 3.59 8.49 -11.22
CA GLN A 20 2.48 8.74 -10.29
C GLN A 20 2.46 7.72 -9.16
N PHE A 21 2.65 6.44 -9.46
CA PHE A 21 2.69 5.39 -8.44
C PHE A 21 3.85 5.57 -7.45
N ILE A 22 5.05 5.89 -7.95
CA ILE A 22 6.23 6.18 -7.10
C ILE A 22 5.94 7.38 -6.20
N ASN A 23 5.40 8.48 -6.75
CA ASN A 23 5.06 9.67 -5.99
C ASN A 23 3.99 9.40 -4.92
N SER A 24 2.99 8.58 -5.22
CA SER A 24 1.97 8.17 -4.25
C SER A 24 2.61 7.42 -3.10
N MET A 25 3.40 6.39 -3.37
CA MET A 25 4.08 5.60 -2.34
C MET A 25 4.99 6.45 -1.45
N GLN A 26 5.79 7.36 -2.04
CA GLN A 26 6.64 8.27 -1.27
C GLN A 26 5.84 9.19 -0.33
N ARG A 27 4.63 9.61 -0.73
CA ARG A 27 3.73 10.38 0.14
C ARG A 27 3.22 9.54 1.29
N ILE A 28 2.82 8.28 1.02
CA ILE A 28 2.36 7.35 2.03
C ILE A 28 3.47 7.03 3.02
N ASP A 29 4.69 6.76 2.57
CA ASP A 29 5.85 6.53 3.44
C ASP A 29 6.14 7.75 4.33
N GLY A 30 6.02 8.95 3.77
CA GLY A 30 6.12 10.19 4.54
C GLY A 30 5.03 10.31 5.61
N ILE A 31 3.80 9.86 5.33
CA ILE A 31 2.70 9.83 6.33
C ILE A 31 3.02 8.80 7.41
N ILE A 32 3.36 7.56 7.03
CA ILE A 32 3.72 6.48 7.96
C ILE A 32 4.79 6.98 8.92
N LYS A 33 5.91 7.50 8.39
CA LYS A 33 7.03 7.98 9.19
C LYS A 33 6.61 9.07 10.18
N ARG A 34 5.87 10.08 9.74
CA ARG A 34 5.40 11.17 10.62
C ARG A 34 4.42 10.67 11.68
N LYS A 35 3.56 9.72 11.34
CA LYS A 35 2.51 9.22 12.25
C LYS A 35 3.00 8.13 13.20
N SER A 36 4.14 7.51 12.92
CA SER A 36 4.80 6.57 13.83
C SER A 36 5.95 7.19 14.64
N GLU A 37 6.33 8.44 14.37
CA GLU A 37 7.51 9.07 14.98
C GLU A 37 7.40 9.11 16.51
N GLY A 38 8.41 8.56 17.18
CA GLY A 38 8.48 8.50 18.64
C GLY A 38 7.42 7.61 19.31
N LEU A 39 6.64 6.83 18.55
CA LEU A 39 5.68 5.89 19.13
C LEU A 39 6.38 4.60 19.57
N THR A 40 5.92 4.05 20.71
CA THR A 40 6.37 2.74 21.19
C THR A 40 5.55 1.62 20.53
N HIS A 41 6.00 0.37 20.68
CA HIS A 41 5.19 -0.77 20.26
C HIS A 41 3.83 -0.80 20.96
N ALA A 42 3.79 -0.53 22.28
CA ALA A 42 2.54 -0.47 23.04
C ALA A 42 1.57 0.60 22.50
N ASP A 43 2.09 1.75 22.09
CA ASP A 43 1.28 2.80 21.45
C ASP A 43 0.64 2.31 20.16
N SER A 44 1.38 1.57 19.32
CA SER A 44 0.85 1.03 18.06
C SER A 44 -0.24 -0.04 18.25
N MET A 45 -0.31 -0.64 19.44
CA MET A 45 -1.26 -1.70 19.76
C MET A 45 -2.56 -1.19 20.40
N ARG A 46 -2.67 0.12 20.64
CA ARG A 46 -3.87 0.72 21.22
C ARG A 46 -5.09 0.49 20.32
N GLN A 47 -6.19 0.13 20.96
CA GLN A 47 -7.47 -0.17 20.30
C GLN A 47 -8.35 1.07 20.32
N LEU A 48 -9.06 1.32 19.22
CA LEU A 48 -10.11 2.32 19.19
C LEU A 48 -11.26 1.90 20.13
N PRO A 49 -12.00 2.86 20.73
CA PRO A 49 -13.16 2.55 21.57
C PRO A 49 -14.41 2.13 20.75
N PHE A 50 -14.23 1.89 19.46
CA PHE A 50 -15.24 1.46 18.49
C PHE A 50 -14.60 0.50 17.48
N PRO A 51 -15.38 -0.24 16.66
CA PRO A 51 -14.84 -1.19 15.72
C PRO A 51 -13.81 -0.57 14.78
N GLY A 52 -12.62 -1.17 14.75
CA GLY A 52 -11.48 -0.72 13.97
C GLY A 52 -10.22 -1.48 14.35
N ASN A 53 -9.19 -1.33 13.52
CA ASN A 53 -7.90 -1.97 13.73
C ASN A 53 -6.90 -0.99 14.37
N CYS A 54 -5.97 -1.52 15.17
CA CYS A 54 -4.89 -0.72 15.76
C CYS A 54 -3.87 -0.27 14.70
N MET A 55 -2.96 0.63 15.07
CA MET A 55 -1.91 1.12 14.16
C MET A 55 -1.01 -0.01 13.67
N ASN A 56 -0.61 -0.93 14.54
CA ASN A 56 0.24 -2.05 14.17
C ASN A 56 -0.41 -2.91 13.09
N TRP A 57 -1.70 -3.19 13.24
CA TRP A 57 -2.45 -3.92 12.21
C TRP A 57 -2.49 -3.16 10.89
N ASN A 58 -2.75 -1.85 10.90
CA ASN A 58 -2.80 -1.07 9.66
C ASN A 58 -1.44 -1.01 8.94
N LEU A 59 -0.35 -0.85 9.69
CA LEU A 59 1.01 -0.87 9.14
C LEU A 59 1.37 -2.25 8.59
N GLY A 60 1.01 -3.32 9.28
CA GLY A 60 1.20 -4.69 8.80
C GLY A 60 0.32 -5.02 7.60
N HIS A 61 -0.90 -4.49 7.57
CA HIS A 61 -1.81 -4.62 6.44
C HIS A 61 -1.22 -3.96 5.20
N ILE A 62 -0.71 -2.72 5.33
CA ILE A 62 0.02 -2.07 4.24
C ILE A 62 1.18 -2.97 3.80
N LEU A 63 2.04 -3.43 4.72
CA LEU A 63 3.20 -4.27 4.40
C LEU A 63 2.84 -5.53 3.59
N VAL A 64 1.87 -6.33 4.03
CA VAL A 64 1.53 -7.58 3.31
C VAL A 64 0.93 -7.30 1.93
N TYR A 65 0.22 -6.19 1.77
CA TYR A 65 -0.27 -5.77 0.46
C TYR A 65 0.85 -5.18 -0.41
N ARG A 66 1.87 -4.52 0.16
CA ARG A 66 3.10 -4.16 -0.57
C ARG A 66 3.78 -5.36 -1.19
N MET A 67 3.92 -6.44 -0.43
CA MET A 67 4.46 -7.68 -0.96
C MET A 67 3.56 -8.31 -2.03
N GLN A 68 2.24 -8.16 -1.91
CA GLN A 68 1.28 -8.66 -2.90
C GLN A 68 1.39 -7.92 -4.24
N TYR A 69 1.38 -6.59 -4.23
CA TYR A 69 1.49 -5.83 -5.47
C TYR A 69 2.94 -5.75 -5.98
N LEU A 70 3.96 -5.97 -5.15
CA LEU A 70 5.32 -6.25 -5.63
C LEU A 70 5.35 -7.53 -6.47
N GLY A 71 4.64 -8.58 -6.02
CA GLY A 71 4.45 -9.82 -6.79
C GLY A 71 3.79 -9.61 -8.15
N LEU A 72 2.91 -8.61 -8.27
CA LEU A 72 2.32 -8.21 -9.55
C LEU A 72 3.36 -7.59 -10.49
N LEU A 73 4.34 -6.87 -9.95
CA LEU A 73 5.39 -6.20 -10.70
C LEU A 73 6.52 -7.16 -11.11
N ASP A 74 7.01 -7.99 -10.19
CA ASP A 74 8.18 -8.85 -10.39
C ASP A 74 7.85 -10.31 -10.76
N GLY A 75 6.60 -10.73 -10.57
CA GLY A 75 6.12 -12.10 -10.85
C GLY A 75 6.59 -13.17 -9.86
N VAL A 76 7.31 -12.81 -8.78
CA VAL A 76 7.94 -13.76 -7.86
C VAL A 76 7.67 -13.47 -6.38
N SER A 77 7.50 -12.20 -6.02
CA SER A 77 7.23 -11.78 -4.65
C SER A 77 5.84 -12.20 -4.19
N LYS A 78 5.73 -12.49 -2.89
CA LYS A 78 4.46 -12.81 -2.24
C LYS A 78 4.53 -12.45 -0.76
N PRO A 79 3.41 -12.09 -0.13
CA PRO A 79 3.38 -11.94 1.31
C PRO A 79 3.69 -13.27 2.01
N ASP A 80 4.31 -13.19 3.18
CA ASP A 80 4.42 -14.33 4.07
C ASP A 80 3.02 -14.78 4.51
N ALA A 81 2.78 -16.09 4.48
CA ALA A 81 1.44 -16.63 4.72
C ALA A 81 0.99 -16.50 6.18
N ALA A 82 1.92 -16.59 7.14
CA ALA A 82 1.61 -16.43 8.55
C ALA A 82 1.31 -14.96 8.87
N GLU A 83 2.05 -14.04 8.26
CA GLU A 83 1.78 -12.60 8.38
C GLU A 83 0.48 -12.22 7.70
N PHE A 84 0.19 -12.75 6.51
CA PHE A 84 -1.08 -12.50 5.84
C PHE A 84 -2.28 -13.03 6.64
N ALA A 85 -2.11 -14.09 7.43
CA ALA A 85 -3.17 -14.56 8.33
C ALA A 85 -3.48 -13.56 9.47
N ILE A 86 -2.50 -12.72 9.86
CA ILE A 86 -2.65 -11.72 10.93
C ILE A 86 -3.09 -10.37 10.37
N TYR A 87 -2.55 -9.99 9.22
CA TYR A 87 -2.67 -8.64 8.66
C TYR A 87 -3.49 -8.58 7.37
N GLY A 88 -3.80 -9.71 6.74
CA GLY A 88 -4.56 -9.75 5.49
C GLY A 88 -6.02 -9.34 5.67
N GLY A 89 -6.68 -9.01 4.54
CA GLY A 89 -8.10 -8.67 4.55
C GLY A 89 -8.96 -9.80 5.13
N GLY A 90 -9.86 -9.47 6.05
CA GLY A 90 -10.72 -10.45 6.73
C GLY A 90 -10.09 -11.16 7.93
N SER A 91 -8.86 -10.80 8.32
CA SER A 91 -8.27 -11.25 9.59
C SER A 91 -9.02 -10.68 10.79
N ASP A 92 -8.92 -11.39 11.92
CA ASP A 92 -9.44 -10.91 13.20
C ASP A 92 -8.67 -9.66 13.67
N PRO A 93 -9.31 -8.74 14.42
CA PRO A 93 -8.62 -7.60 15.00
C PRO A 93 -7.40 -8.01 15.83
N LEU A 94 -6.26 -7.37 15.56
CA LEU A 94 -5.02 -7.63 16.30
C LEU A 94 -5.06 -6.96 17.68
N THR A 95 -5.45 -7.76 18.67
CA THR A 95 -5.53 -7.38 20.09
C THR A 95 -4.41 -8.01 20.93
N ASP A 96 -3.84 -9.12 20.47
CA ASP A 96 -2.74 -9.82 21.13
C ASP A 96 -1.38 -9.31 20.63
N SER A 97 -0.71 -8.51 21.47
CA SER A 97 0.62 -7.96 21.21
C SER A 97 1.69 -9.01 20.93
N SER A 98 1.53 -10.26 21.40
CA SER A 98 2.51 -11.33 21.18
C SER A 98 2.52 -11.85 19.74
N LYS A 99 1.42 -11.63 19.00
CA LYS A 99 1.31 -11.98 17.57
C LYS A 99 1.81 -10.87 16.65
N ALA A 100 1.92 -9.65 17.17
CA ALA A 100 2.26 -8.48 16.39
C ALA A 100 3.76 -8.47 16.04
N ILE A 101 4.08 -8.03 14.82
CA ILE A 101 5.45 -7.65 14.47
C ILE A 101 5.83 -6.43 15.33
N PRO A 102 7.01 -6.43 15.98
CA PRO A 102 7.50 -5.26 16.71
C PRO A 102 7.48 -4.01 15.83
N LEU A 103 7.01 -2.87 16.36
CA LEU A 103 6.79 -1.67 15.55
C LEU A 103 8.04 -1.24 14.77
N ALA A 104 9.21 -1.23 15.42
CA ALA A 104 10.46 -0.85 14.76
C ALA A 104 10.83 -1.80 13.60
N THR A 105 10.62 -3.10 13.77
CA THR A 105 10.82 -4.10 12.71
C THR A 105 9.83 -3.90 11.57
N LEU A 106 8.58 -3.59 11.90
CA LEU A 106 7.53 -3.38 10.91
C LEU A 106 7.82 -2.15 10.04
N LEU A 107 8.26 -1.04 10.65
CA LEU A 107 8.66 0.18 9.93
C LEU A 107 9.87 -0.06 9.03
N ALA A 108 10.91 -0.74 9.51
CA ALA A 108 12.07 -1.08 8.68
C ALA A 108 11.68 -1.94 7.46
N ARG A 109 10.78 -2.91 7.66
CA ARG A 109 10.28 -3.75 6.56
C ARG A 109 9.39 -3.00 5.58
N LEU A 110 8.65 -2.00 6.03
CA LEU A 110 7.89 -1.11 5.15
C LEU A 110 8.83 -0.27 4.27
N ASP A 111 9.93 0.25 4.85
CA ASP A 111 10.97 0.96 4.09
C ASP A 111 11.62 0.05 3.04
N ASP A 112 11.98 -1.18 3.42
CA ASP A 112 12.55 -2.18 2.51
C ASP A 112 11.57 -2.58 1.39
N ALA A 113 10.29 -2.76 1.72
CA ALA A 113 9.25 -3.06 0.75
C ALA A 113 9.04 -1.90 -0.23
N SER A 114 9.04 -0.65 0.27
CA SER A 114 8.97 0.54 -0.58
C SER A 114 10.14 0.61 -1.55
N ALA A 115 11.37 0.39 -1.08
CA ALA A 115 12.56 0.42 -1.94
C ALA A 115 12.47 -0.61 -3.07
N GLN A 116 11.99 -1.83 -2.77
CA GLN A 116 11.79 -2.88 -3.76
C GLN A 116 10.70 -2.52 -4.78
N VAL A 117 9.58 -1.96 -4.32
CA VAL A 117 8.49 -1.53 -5.20
C VAL A 117 8.95 -0.38 -6.10
N VAL A 118 9.68 0.61 -5.57
CA VAL A 118 10.21 1.71 -6.40
C VAL A 118 11.10 1.15 -7.50
N ALA A 119 12.06 0.29 -7.15
CA ALA A 119 12.97 -0.31 -8.12
C ALA A 119 12.22 -1.14 -9.18
N ALA A 120 11.19 -1.88 -8.78
CA ALA A 120 10.34 -2.63 -9.70
C ALA A 120 9.54 -1.70 -10.64
N LEU A 121 8.99 -0.60 -10.14
CA LEU A 121 8.27 0.40 -10.94
C LEU A 121 9.20 1.15 -11.91
N GLU A 122 10.42 1.48 -11.50
CA GLU A 122 11.42 2.15 -12.34
C GLU A 122 11.90 1.28 -13.50
N SER A 123 11.92 -0.04 -13.31
CA SER A 123 12.32 -1.01 -14.34
C SER A 123 11.15 -1.58 -15.14
N LEU A 124 9.91 -1.22 -14.79
CA LEU A 124 8.71 -1.78 -15.42
C LEU A 124 8.55 -1.28 -16.86
N PRO A 125 8.50 -2.18 -17.87
CA PRO A 125 8.19 -1.77 -19.23
C PRO A 125 6.80 -1.15 -19.32
N ALA A 126 6.70 -0.01 -20.01
CA ALA A 126 5.44 0.67 -20.33
C ALA A 126 4.29 -0.26 -20.75
N ALA A 127 4.59 -1.21 -21.63
CA ALA A 127 3.60 -2.15 -22.15
C ALA A 127 3.00 -3.06 -21.07
N ARG A 128 3.71 -3.34 -19.98
CA ARG A 128 3.22 -4.21 -18.90
C ARG A 128 1.99 -3.64 -18.21
N LEU A 129 1.89 -2.31 -18.12
CA LEU A 129 0.74 -1.64 -17.50
C LEU A 129 -0.57 -1.97 -18.21
N ALA A 130 -0.55 -2.06 -19.53
CA ALA A 130 -1.72 -2.35 -20.36
C ALA A 130 -2.06 -3.86 -20.44
N GLU A 131 -1.24 -4.75 -19.87
CA GLU A 131 -1.50 -6.18 -19.93
C GLU A 131 -2.71 -6.55 -19.06
N ILE A 132 -3.55 -7.45 -19.58
CA ILE A 132 -4.72 -7.95 -18.86
C ILE A 132 -4.25 -8.78 -17.66
N HIS A 133 -4.63 -8.34 -16.46
CA HIS A 133 -4.38 -9.06 -15.21
C HIS A 133 -5.50 -10.06 -14.92
N ASP A 134 -6.75 -9.64 -15.10
CA ASP A 134 -7.94 -10.47 -14.90
C ASP A 134 -8.88 -10.27 -16.09
N ALA A 135 -8.97 -11.30 -16.94
CA ALA A 135 -9.78 -11.26 -18.15
C ALA A 135 -11.29 -11.30 -17.87
N GLU A 136 -11.71 -11.94 -16.78
CA GLU A 136 -13.13 -12.02 -16.41
C GLU A 136 -13.65 -10.65 -15.93
N ARG A 137 -12.79 -9.92 -15.20
CA ARG A 137 -13.10 -8.56 -14.71
C ARG A 137 -12.70 -7.46 -15.67
N GLY A 138 -11.99 -7.79 -16.75
CA GLY A 138 -11.47 -6.82 -17.72
C GLY A 138 -10.50 -5.81 -17.10
N THR A 139 -9.71 -6.22 -16.10
CA THR A 139 -8.76 -5.32 -15.42
C THR A 139 -7.34 -5.54 -15.90
N THR A 140 -6.62 -4.44 -16.10
CA THR A 140 -5.21 -4.40 -16.47
C THR A 140 -4.30 -4.43 -15.25
N VAL A 141 -2.98 -4.59 -15.46
CA VAL A 141 -1.97 -4.40 -14.40
C VAL A 141 -2.08 -2.99 -13.82
N GLU A 142 -2.26 -1.97 -14.66
CA GLU A 142 -2.45 -0.58 -14.23
C GLU A 142 -3.66 -0.40 -13.31
N ASP A 143 -4.81 -1.00 -13.63
CA ASP A 143 -6.01 -0.91 -12.79
C ASP A 143 -5.74 -1.45 -11.38
N ARG A 144 -4.99 -2.55 -11.30
CA ARG A 144 -4.63 -3.19 -10.02
C ARG A 144 -3.63 -2.35 -9.25
N LEU A 145 -2.61 -1.81 -9.91
CA LEU A 145 -1.65 -0.90 -9.28
C LEU A 145 -2.33 0.37 -8.79
N THR A 146 -3.25 0.94 -9.58
CA THR A 146 -4.08 2.09 -9.17
C THR A 146 -4.90 1.78 -7.93
N PHE A 147 -5.55 0.61 -7.88
CA PHE A 147 -6.27 0.19 -6.69
C PHE A 147 -5.36 0.08 -5.46
N TYR A 148 -4.20 -0.58 -5.57
CA TYR A 148 -3.32 -0.79 -4.43
C TYR A 148 -2.57 0.49 -4.00
N LEU A 149 -1.81 1.10 -4.92
CA LEU A 149 -0.89 2.19 -4.62
C LEU A 149 -1.58 3.55 -4.45
N ILE A 150 -2.81 3.71 -4.96
CA ILE A 150 -3.55 4.96 -4.83
C ILE A 150 -4.70 4.81 -3.83
N PHE A 151 -5.66 3.92 -4.10
CA PHE A 151 -6.86 3.84 -3.25
C PHE A 151 -6.58 3.16 -1.90
N HIS A 152 -6.08 1.92 -1.92
CA HIS A 152 -5.90 1.09 -0.74
C HIS A 152 -4.90 1.70 0.24
N GLU A 153 -3.71 2.07 -0.23
CA GLU A 153 -2.72 2.69 0.65
C GLU A 153 -3.17 4.04 1.21
N SER A 154 -3.82 4.90 0.40
CA SER A 154 -4.31 6.19 0.92
C SER A 154 -5.40 6.01 1.97
N TYR A 155 -6.28 5.02 1.80
CA TYR A 155 -7.30 4.69 2.78
C TYR A 155 -6.69 4.30 4.13
N HIS A 156 -5.73 3.38 4.13
CA HIS A 156 -5.08 2.91 5.37
C HIS A 156 -4.12 3.94 5.97
N ALA A 157 -3.43 4.72 5.14
CA ALA A 157 -2.61 5.83 5.61
C ALA A 157 -3.45 6.92 6.29
N GLY A 158 -4.65 7.20 5.77
CA GLY A 158 -5.60 8.12 6.39
C GLY A 158 -6.05 7.66 7.78
N GLN A 159 -6.20 6.35 7.99
CA GLN A 159 -6.53 5.79 9.31
C GLN A 159 -5.42 6.01 10.35
N LEU A 160 -4.16 6.22 9.93
CA LEU A 160 -3.06 6.48 10.86
C LEU A 160 -3.19 7.81 11.62
N GLU A 161 -3.96 8.78 11.10
CA GLU A 161 -4.20 10.06 11.77
C GLU A 161 -4.83 9.85 13.15
N ILE A 162 -6.01 9.24 13.18
CA ILE A 162 -6.75 9.02 14.44
C ILE A 162 -6.02 8.05 15.37
N LEU A 163 -5.28 7.08 14.81
CA LEU A 163 -4.52 6.12 15.58
C LEU A 163 -3.28 6.75 16.24
N CYS A 164 -2.65 7.72 15.57
CA CYS A 164 -1.58 8.51 16.15
C CYS A 164 -2.11 9.41 17.28
N GLU A 165 -3.21 10.13 17.06
CA GLU A 165 -3.84 10.95 18.10
C GLU A 165 -4.27 10.12 19.31
N LEU A 166 -4.80 8.90 19.08
CA LEU A 166 -5.09 7.95 20.16
C LEU A 166 -3.83 7.57 20.94
N ALA A 167 -2.69 7.36 20.27
CA ALA A 167 -1.44 7.09 20.97
C ALA A 167 -0.97 8.28 21.81
N LEU A 168 -0.99 9.49 21.23
CA LEU A 168 -0.53 10.71 21.89
C LEU A 168 -1.40 11.12 23.08
N ALA A 169 -2.71 10.92 23.01
CA ALA A 169 -3.63 11.23 24.09
C ALA A 169 -3.43 10.37 25.37
N HIS A 170 -2.68 9.27 25.25
CA HIS A 170 -2.42 8.32 26.34
C HIS A 170 -0.93 8.20 26.69
N LYS A 171 -0.12 9.19 26.31
CA LYS A 171 1.27 9.34 26.75
C LYS A 171 1.40 10.18 28.01
#